data_AF-A0A259NV61-F1
#
_entry.id   AF-A0A259NV61-F1
#
_cell.length_a   1.000
_cell.length_b   1.000
_cell.length_c   1.000
_cell.angle_alpha   90.00
_cell.angle_beta   90.00
_cell.angle_gamma   90.00
#
_symmetry.space_group_name_H-M   'P 1'
#
loop_
_entity.id
_entity.type
_entity.pdbx_description
1 polymer ?
#
loop_
_entity_poly.entity_id
_entity_poly.type
_entity_poly.pdbx_seq_one_letter_code
_entity_poly.pdbx_strand_id
1 'polypeptide(L)'
;MQLIGIIGAMEPEVALLKQQISNGRTEQLGGYTFLLGELAGKQVVLVQSGIGKVAAAVATTLMICQFKPDCIINTGSAGGFDPELSVGDVVISTEVRHHDVDVTAFGYEMGQVPQMPPAFLAHPALVRAAEQSIAALGFCKTKKGLIATGDSFMCDPERIAKTRSQFPAML
;
A
#
# COMPACT_ATOMS: atom_id res chain seq x y z
N MET A 1 -9.47 5.21 17.26
CA MET A 1 -9.31 5.72 15.88
C MET A 1 -10.42 6.71 15.63
N GLN A 2 -10.06 7.98 15.61
CA GLN A 2 -10.89 9.12 15.24
C GLN A 2 -10.93 9.33 13.72
N LEU A 3 -9.86 9.00 12.97
CA LEU A 3 -9.80 9.16 11.50
C LEU A 3 -8.89 8.10 10.86
N ILE A 4 -9.35 7.47 9.78
CA ILE A 4 -8.58 6.50 8.99
C ILE A 4 -8.18 7.11 7.65
N GLY A 5 -6.89 7.12 7.34
CA GLY A 5 -6.39 7.48 6.01
C GLY A 5 -6.47 6.30 5.05
N ILE A 6 -6.99 6.52 3.86
CA ILE A 6 -7.04 5.50 2.80
C ILE A 6 -6.34 6.06 1.55
N ILE A 7 -5.39 5.31 1.02
CA ILE A 7 -4.61 5.68 -0.15
C ILE A 7 -4.81 4.62 -1.23
N GLY A 8 -5.18 5.04 -2.43
CA GLY A 8 -5.14 4.22 -3.65
C GLY A 8 -4.43 4.96 -4.77
N ALA A 9 -3.78 4.26 -5.70
CA ALA A 9 -2.95 4.90 -6.71
C ALA A 9 -3.78 5.40 -7.90
N MET A 10 -4.78 4.64 -8.32
CA MET A 10 -5.56 4.91 -9.53
C MET A 10 -7.06 5.01 -9.27
N GLU A 11 -7.80 5.65 -10.19
CA GLU A 11 -9.25 5.81 -10.08
C GLU A 11 -10.00 4.48 -9.86
N PRO A 12 -9.73 3.38 -10.58
CA PRO A 12 -10.43 2.11 -10.37
C PRO A 12 -10.27 1.55 -8.94
N GLU A 13 -9.19 1.90 -8.25
CA GLU A 13 -8.89 1.40 -6.90
C GLU A 13 -9.63 2.17 -5.81
N VAL A 14 -10.06 3.40 -6.11
CA VAL A 14 -10.72 4.30 -5.15
C VAL A 14 -12.19 4.56 -5.48
N ALA A 15 -12.64 4.30 -6.72
CA ALA A 15 -13.98 4.65 -7.18
C ALA A 15 -15.10 4.04 -6.31
N LEU A 16 -14.99 2.75 -5.97
CA LEU A 16 -15.99 2.07 -5.12
C LEU A 16 -16.02 2.65 -3.70
N LEU A 17 -14.84 2.98 -3.14
CA LEU A 17 -14.75 3.60 -1.82
C LEU A 17 -15.33 5.01 -1.83
N LYS A 18 -15.02 5.82 -2.86
CA LYS A 18 -15.59 7.16 -3.04
C LYS A 18 -17.12 7.14 -3.05
N GLN A 19 -17.72 6.16 -3.73
CA GLN A 19 -19.18 6.01 -3.80
C GLN A 19 -19.83 5.61 -2.48
N GLN A 20 -19.10 4.92 -1.60
CA GLN A 20 -19.61 4.47 -0.30
C GLN A 20 -19.37 5.48 0.83
N ILE A 21 -18.56 6.52 0.60
CA ILE A 21 -18.34 7.59 1.57
C ILE A 21 -19.57 8.50 1.61
N SER A 22 -20.18 8.58 2.78
CA SER A 22 -21.29 9.47 3.10
C SER A 22 -20.79 10.76 3.75
N ASN A 23 -21.62 11.81 3.74
CA ASN A 23 -21.27 13.13 4.30
C ASN A 23 -19.94 13.67 3.74
N GLY A 24 -19.69 13.39 2.46
CA GLY A 24 -18.43 13.66 1.79
C GLY A 24 -18.15 15.15 1.60
N ARG A 25 -16.93 15.59 1.91
CA ARG A 25 -16.38 16.88 1.50
C ARG A 25 -15.02 16.70 0.86
N THR A 26 -14.72 17.49 -0.16
CA THR A 26 -13.43 17.45 -0.84
C THR A 26 -12.55 18.61 -0.42
N GLU A 27 -11.28 18.34 -0.15
CA GLU A 27 -10.25 19.33 0.10
C GLU A 27 -9.12 19.16 -0.93
N GLN A 28 -8.70 20.26 -1.57
CA GLN A 28 -7.60 20.25 -2.54
C GLN A 28 -6.31 20.73 -1.89
N LEU A 29 -5.24 19.94 -1.98
CA LEU A 29 -3.93 20.26 -1.41
C LEU A 29 -2.83 19.76 -2.33
N GLY A 30 -1.91 20.64 -2.74
CA GLY A 30 -0.74 20.25 -3.53
C GLY A 30 -1.06 19.54 -4.86
N GLY A 31 -2.23 19.82 -5.46
CA GLY A 31 -2.70 19.14 -6.68
C GLY A 31 -3.43 17.80 -6.45
N TYR A 32 -3.59 17.37 -5.20
CA TYR A 32 -4.35 16.18 -4.82
C TYR A 32 -5.74 16.56 -4.31
N THR A 33 -6.70 15.68 -4.55
CA THR A 33 -8.07 15.80 -3.99
C THR A 33 -8.24 14.77 -2.89
N PHE A 34 -8.47 15.25 -1.67
CA PHE A 34 -8.79 14.45 -0.51
C PHE A 34 -10.30 14.44 -0.29
N LEU A 35 -10.90 13.25 -0.23
CA LEU A 35 -12.32 13.07 0.10
C LEU A 35 -12.43 12.68 1.57
N LEU A 36 -12.93 13.59 2.40
CA LEU A 36 -13.24 13.32 3.80
C LEU A 36 -14.71 12.94 3.92
N GLY A 37 -15.04 12.05 4.84
CA GLY A 37 -16.42 11.71 5.15
C GLY A 37 -16.51 10.49 6.05
N GLU A 38 -17.63 9.79 5.96
CA GLU A 38 -17.91 8.63 6.79
C GLU A 38 -18.13 7.37 5.95
N LEU A 39 -17.38 6.32 6.25
CA LEU A 39 -17.49 4.99 5.67
C LEU A 39 -17.80 3.98 6.79
N ALA A 40 -18.96 3.32 6.71
CA ALA A 40 -19.41 2.33 7.69
C ALA A 40 -19.30 2.78 9.15
N GLY A 41 -19.72 4.01 9.48
CA GLY A 41 -19.65 4.52 10.85
C GLY A 41 -18.30 5.10 11.26
N LYS A 42 -17.31 5.14 10.36
CA LYS A 42 -15.93 5.60 10.64
C LYS A 42 -15.58 6.81 9.80
N GLN A 43 -14.96 7.80 10.43
CA GLN A 43 -14.40 8.92 9.69
C GLN A 43 -13.21 8.45 8.87
N VAL A 44 -13.20 8.82 7.59
CA VAL A 44 -12.14 8.48 6.65
C VAL A 44 -11.67 9.71 5.88
N VAL A 45 -10.42 9.69 5.46
CA VAL A 45 -9.88 10.57 4.43
C VAL A 45 -9.27 9.72 3.32
N LEU A 46 -9.83 9.82 2.13
CA LEU A 46 -9.43 9.05 0.95
C LEU A 46 -8.67 9.94 -0.03
N VAL A 47 -7.56 9.46 -0.57
CA VAL A 47 -6.82 10.14 -1.65
C VAL A 47 -6.51 9.17 -2.78
N GLN A 48 -6.64 9.64 -4.02
CA GLN A 48 -6.00 9.03 -5.18
C GLN A 48 -4.58 9.60 -5.30
N SER A 49 -3.56 8.85 -4.91
CA SER A 49 -2.18 9.35 -4.84
C SER A 49 -1.49 9.48 -6.18
N GLY A 50 -2.01 8.88 -7.24
CA GLY A 50 -1.24 8.67 -8.46
C GLY A 50 -0.23 7.53 -8.32
N ILE A 51 0.40 7.18 -9.45
CA ILE A 51 1.27 6.01 -9.61
C ILE A 51 2.72 6.39 -9.31
N GLY A 52 3.42 5.53 -8.57
CA GLY A 52 4.85 5.64 -8.28
C GLY A 52 5.17 6.18 -6.89
N LYS A 53 6.42 5.95 -6.45
CA LYS A 53 6.91 6.21 -5.09
C LYS A 53 6.80 7.70 -4.74
N VAL A 54 7.15 8.60 -5.66
CA VAL A 54 7.09 10.05 -5.41
C VAL A 54 5.65 10.53 -5.20
N ALA A 55 4.71 10.10 -6.05
CA ALA A 55 3.32 10.52 -5.97
C ALA A 55 2.67 10.02 -4.67
N ALA A 56 2.89 8.74 -4.34
CA ALA A 56 2.49 8.15 -3.07
C ALA A 56 3.09 8.87 -1.85
N ALA A 57 4.39 9.19 -1.87
CA ALA A 57 5.06 9.88 -0.77
C ALA A 57 4.49 11.30 -0.53
N VAL A 58 4.26 12.07 -1.60
CA VAL A 58 3.70 13.43 -1.50
C VAL A 58 2.26 13.37 -0.97
N ALA A 59 1.40 12.52 -1.54
CA ALA A 59 0.02 12.37 -1.09
C ALA A 59 -0.06 11.93 0.39
N THR A 60 0.76 10.96 0.78
CA THR A 60 0.84 10.47 2.17
C THR A 60 1.30 11.57 3.12
N THR A 61 2.31 12.35 2.72
CA THR A 61 2.83 13.45 3.55
C THR A 61 1.78 14.53 3.76
N LEU A 62 1.10 14.96 2.68
CA LEU A 62 0.01 15.94 2.75
C LEU A 62 -1.14 15.43 3.63
N MET A 63 -1.49 14.14 3.51
CA MET A 63 -2.53 13.53 4.34
C MET A 63 -2.19 13.59 5.82
N ILE A 64 -0.98 13.18 6.18
CA ILE A 64 -0.51 13.12 7.57
C ILE A 64 -0.46 14.53 8.17
N CYS A 65 0.14 15.48 7.45
CA CYS A 65 0.33 16.84 7.95
C CYS A 65 -0.99 17.58 8.13
N GLN A 66 -1.92 17.46 7.18
CA GLN A 66 -3.18 18.19 7.23
C GLN A 66 -4.21 17.52 8.14
N PHE A 67 -4.43 16.22 7.97
CA PHE A 67 -5.59 15.53 8.55
C PHE A 67 -5.24 14.69 9.77
N LYS A 68 -3.96 14.37 9.98
CA LYS A 68 -3.46 13.61 11.13
C LYS A 68 -4.27 12.33 11.41
N PRO A 69 -4.44 11.44 10.40
CA PRO A 69 -5.15 10.18 10.62
C PRO A 69 -4.43 9.30 11.65
N ASP A 70 -5.18 8.49 12.39
CA ASP A 70 -4.60 7.57 13.39
C ASP A 70 -3.88 6.39 12.74
N CYS A 71 -4.27 6.04 11.51
CA CYS A 71 -3.65 4.98 10.72
C CYS A 71 -3.87 5.23 9.22
N ILE A 72 -3.06 4.56 8.40
CA ILE A 72 -3.17 4.60 6.95
C ILE A 72 -3.33 3.18 6.42
N ILE A 73 -4.28 3.02 5.51
CA ILE A 73 -4.52 1.80 4.74
C ILE A 73 -4.20 2.11 3.27
N ASN A 74 -3.18 1.45 2.73
CA ASN A 74 -2.91 1.47 1.30
C ASN A 74 -3.68 0.32 0.63
N THR A 75 -4.48 0.64 -0.38
CA THR A 75 -5.29 -0.30 -1.15
C THR A 75 -4.97 -0.20 -2.63
N GLY A 76 -5.07 -1.31 -3.36
CA GLY A 76 -4.84 -1.33 -4.78
C GLY A 76 -4.62 -2.74 -5.31
N SER A 77 -4.21 -2.79 -6.57
CA SER A 77 -3.82 -4.02 -7.26
C SER A 77 -2.29 -4.22 -7.22
N ALA A 78 -1.85 -5.48 -7.32
CA ALA A 78 -0.44 -5.85 -7.34
C ALA A 78 -0.20 -7.05 -8.26
N GLY A 79 1.03 -7.17 -8.78
CA GLY A 79 1.48 -8.39 -9.47
C GLY A 79 1.95 -9.44 -8.46
N GLY A 80 1.46 -10.67 -8.56
CA GLY A 80 1.85 -11.76 -7.68
C GLY A 80 3.19 -12.37 -8.04
N PHE A 81 4.09 -12.50 -7.06
CA PHE A 81 5.35 -13.24 -7.19
C PHE A 81 5.25 -14.64 -6.56
N ASP A 82 4.35 -14.86 -5.62
CA ASP A 82 4.13 -16.17 -5.05
C ASP A 82 3.39 -17.07 -6.03
N PRO A 83 3.96 -18.24 -6.43
CA PRO A 83 3.33 -19.12 -7.41
C PRO A 83 2.01 -19.72 -6.92
N GLU A 84 1.71 -19.62 -5.62
CA GLU A 84 0.44 -20.08 -5.08
C GLU A 84 -0.67 -19.01 -5.08
N LEU A 85 -0.40 -17.79 -5.57
CA LEU A 85 -1.39 -16.72 -5.71
C LEU A 85 -2.01 -16.72 -7.10
N SER A 86 -3.32 -16.49 -7.15
CA SER A 86 -4.11 -16.35 -8.36
C SER A 86 -4.70 -14.94 -8.48
N VAL A 87 -5.15 -14.57 -9.69
CA VAL A 87 -5.86 -13.30 -9.90
C VAL A 87 -7.10 -13.26 -9.01
N GLY A 88 -7.22 -12.21 -8.20
CA GLY A 88 -8.32 -12.03 -7.25
C GLY A 88 -8.00 -12.47 -5.82
N ASP A 89 -6.86 -13.12 -5.59
CA ASP A 89 -6.35 -13.36 -4.24
C ASP A 89 -5.87 -12.06 -3.59
N VAL A 90 -5.93 -12.01 -2.25
CA VAL A 90 -5.56 -10.83 -1.47
C VAL A 90 -4.24 -11.05 -0.76
N VAL A 91 -3.34 -10.06 -0.87
CA VAL A 91 -2.10 -10.01 -0.10
C VAL A 91 -2.17 -8.94 0.97
N ILE A 92 -1.67 -9.26 2.16
CA ILE A 92 -1.57 -8.32 3.29
C ILE A 92 -0.09 -8.17 3.64
N SER A 93 0.45 -6.96 3.60
CA SER A 93 1.83 -6.74 3.99
C SER A 93 2.03 -6.98 5.48
N THR A 94 3.02 -7.81 5.84
CA THR A 94 3.61 -7.83 7.18
C THR A 94 4.81 -6.89 7.24
N GLU A 95 5.51 -6.75 6.11
CA GLU A 95 6.57 -5.77 5.90
C GLU A 95 6.58 -5.28 4.45
N VAL A 96 7.16 -4.11 4.22
CA VAL A 96 7.38 -3.53 2.89
C VAL A 96 8.85 -3.18 2.70
N ARG A 97 9.40 -3.43 1.50
CA ARG A 97 10.78 -3.10 1.12
C ARG A 97 10.84 -2.38 -0.23
N HIS A 98 11.96 -1.72 -0.53
CA HIS A 98 12.21 -1.24 -1.89
C HIS A 98 12.94 -2.31 -2.68
N HIS A 99 12.41 -2.80 -3.81
CA HIS A 99 13.16 -3.78 -4.61
C HIS A 99 14.13 -3.13 -5.61
N ASP A 100 14.04 -1.81 -5.78
CA ASP A 100 14.79 -1.04 -6.78
C ASP A 100 15.94 -0.21 -6.17
N VAL A 101 16.19 -0.33 -4.86
CA VAL A 101 17.26 0.40 -4.16
C VAL A 101 18.47 -0.50 -3.97
N ASP A 102 19.62 -0.09 -4.49
CA ASP A 102 20.89 -0.78 -4.30
C ASP A 102 21.98 0.21 -3.87
N VAL A 103 22.32 0.15 -2.59
CA VAL A 103 23.43 0.86 -1.97
C VAL A 103 24.33 -0.13 -1.22
N THR A 104 24.36 -1.39 -1.68
CA THR A 104 25.14 -2.49 -1.07
C THR A 104 26.64 -2.22 -1.07
N ALA A 105 27.13 -1.39 -1.99
CA ALA A 105 28.50 -0.89 -2.01
C ALA A 105 28.92 -0.17 -0.72
N PHE A 106 27.96 0.34 0.06
CA PHE A 106 28.18 0.99 1.35
C PHE A 106 27.84 0.08 2.55
N GLY A 107 27.61 -1.22 2.33
CA GLY A 107 27.37 -2.20 3.39
C GLY A 107 25.90 -2.36 3.84
N TYR A 108 24.97 -1.72 3.14
CA TYR A 108 23.52 -1.89 3.39
C TYR A 108 22.97 -3.17 2.75
N GLU A 109 21.83 -3.65 3.24
CA GLU A 109 21.09 -4.73 2.60
C GLU A 109 20.50 -4.31 1.25
N MET A 110 20.30 -5.27 0.33
CA MET A 110 19.56 -5.01 -0.90
C MET A 110 18.16 -4.47 -0.55
N GLY A 111 17.79 -3.34 -1.16
CA GLY A 111 16.52 -2.67 -0.93
C GLY A 111 16.47 -1.69 0.24
N GLN A 112 17.55 -1.56 1.01
CA GLN A 112 17.62 -0.61 2.11
C GLN A 112 18.05 0.77 1.62
N VAL A 113 17.24 1.79 1.91
CA VAL A 113 17.64 3.20 1.72
C VAL A 113 18.59 3.60 2.85
N PRO A 114 19.70 4.33 2.58
CA PRO A 114 20.58 4.81 3.63
C PRO A 114 19.80 5.58 4.71
N GLN A 115 20.15 5.35 5.98
CA GLN A 115 19.50 5.96 7.16
C GLN A 115 18.05 5.53 7.39
N MET A 116 17.53 4.56 6.63
CA MET A 116 16.22 3.96 6.83
C MET A 116 16.37 2.50 7.29
N PRO A 117 15.35 1.91 7.95
CA PRO A 117 15.35 0.47 8.19
C PRO A 117 15.33 -0.29 6.86
N PRO A 118 15.84 -1.54 6.82
CA PRO A 118 15.79 -2.38 5.62
C PRO A 118 14.37 -2.77 5.22
N ALA A 119 13.43 -2.73 6.16
CA ALA A 119 12.02 -2.99 5.93
C ALA A 119 11.14 -2.09 6.81
N PHE A 120 9.95 -1.77 6.31
CA PHE A 120 8.91 -1.05 7.06
C PHE A 120 7.86 -2.04 7.53
N LEU A 121 7.76 -2.23 8.84
CA LEU A 121 6.84 -3.21 9.44
C LEU A 121 5.41 -2.67 9.48
N ALA A 122 4.45 -3.50 9.06
CA ALA A 122 3.04 -3.17 9.18
C ALA A 122 2.58 -3.26 10.64
N HIS A 123 1.69 -2.36 11.05
CA HIS A 123 1.18 -2.37 12.43
C HIS A 123 0.36 -3.64 12.71
N PRO A 124 0.68 -4.46 13.75
CA PRO A 124 0.07 -5.77 13.95
C PRO A 124 -1.47 -5.75 14.09
N ALA A 125 -2.02 -4.66 14.65
CA ALA A 125 -3.49 -4.52 14.77
C ALA A 125 -4.17 -4.33 13.41
N LEU A 126 -3.52 -3.66 12.44
CA LEU A 126 -4.07 -3.45 11.10
C LEU A 126 -3.98 -4.74 10.28
N VAL A 127 -2.87 -5.48 10.41
CA VAL A 127 -2.71 -6.80 9.80
C VAL A 127 -3.80 -7.75 10.27
N ARG A 128 -4.05 -7.81 11.60
CA ARG A 128 -5.14 -8.63 12.16
C ARG A 128 -6.51 -8.18 11.69
N ALA A 129 -6.76 -6.87 11.64
CA ALA A 129 -8.04 -6.34 11.15
C ALA A 129 -8.28 -6.73 9.69
N ALA A 130 -7.28 -6.58 8.81
CA ALA A 130 -7.37 -6.98 7.41
C ALA A 130 -7.65 -8.49 7.27
N GLU A 131 -6.90 -9.33 8.00
CA GLU A 131 -7.09 -10.78 8.01
C GLU A 131 -8.50 -11.19 8.44
N GLN A 132 -9.02 -10.60 9.52
CA GLN A 132 -10.38 -10.87 10.00
C GLN A 132 -11.43 -10.40 9.00
N SER A 133 -11.25 -9.21 8.40
CA SER A 133 -12.17 -8.67 7.40
C SER A 133 -12.26 -9.55 6.17
N ILE A 134 -11.13 -10.06 5.65
CA ILE A 134 -11.12 -10.90 4.45
C ILE A 134 -11.64 -12.31 4.76
N ALA A 135 -11.27 -12.87 5.92
CA ALA A 135 -11.77 -14.17 6.36
C ALA A 135 -13.30 -14.19 6.49
N ALA A 136 -13.91 -13.08 6.94
CA ALA A 136 -15.37 -12.94 7.01
C ALA A 136 -16.06 -12.91 5.63
N LEU A 137 -15.33 -12.53 4.57
CA LEU A 137 -15.86 -12.50 3.20
C LEU A 137 -15.78 -13.87 2.52
N GLY A 138 -14.78 -14.69 2.86
CA GLY A 138 -14.70 -16.11 2.49
C GLY A 138 -14.57 -16.43 1.00
N PHE A 139 -14.25 -15.47 0.14
CA PHE A 139 -14.27 -15.66 -1.33
C PHE A 139 -12.90 -15.81 -2.00
N CYS A 140 -11.79 -15.56 -1.30
CA CYS A 140 -10.45 -15.57 -1.90
C CYS A 140 -9.39 -16.15 -0.96
N LYS A 141 -8.28 -16.62 -1.54
CA LYS A 141 -7.11 -16.96 -0.75
C LYS A 141 -6.46 -15.66 -0.26
N THR A 142 -5.98 -15.71 0.98
CA THR A 142 -5.27 -14.58 1.60
C THR A 142 -3.87 -15.02 2.00
N LYS A 143 -2.86 -14.22 1.65
CA LYS A 143 -1.46 -14.46 2.07
C LYS A 143 -0.89 -13.21 2.75
N LYS A 144 -0.15 -13.43 3.83
CA LYS A 144 0.52 -12.36 4.59
C LYS A 144 2.02 -12.48 4.40
N GLY A 145 2.71 -11.39 4.12
CA GLY A 145 4.15 -11.46 3.87
C GLY A 145 4.77 -10.17 3.36
N LEU A 146 5.95 -10.31 2.75
CA LEU A 146 6.71 -9.22 2.17
C LEU A 146 6.06 -8.75 0.87
N ILE A 147 5.79 -7.45 0.79
CA ILE A 147 5.49 -6.76 -0.48
C ILE A 147 6.68 -5.84 -0.79
N ALA A 148 7.24 -5.88 -1.99
CA ALA A 148 8.27 -4.91 -2.37
C ALA A 148 7.77 -3.91 -3.42
N THR A 149 8.36 -2.72 -3.40
CA THR A 149 7.96 -1.59 -4.26
C THR A 149 9.15 -1.08 -5.06
N GLY A 150 8.89 -0.67 -6.30
CA GLY A 150 9.85 0.03 -7.14
C GLY A 150 9.15 0.83 -8.23
N ASP A 151 9.85 1.83 -8.79
CA ASP A 151 9.31 2.67 -9.88
C ASP A 151 9.50 2.00 -11.24
N SER A 152 9.00 0.78 -11.38
CA SER A 152 9.02 0.01 -12.61
C SER A 152 7.85 -0.96 -12.64
N PHE A 153 7.12 -0.99 -13.76
CA PHE A 153 6.15 -2.04 -13.97
C PHE A 153 6.88 -3.36 -14.25
N MET A 154 6.65 -4.37 -13.40
CA MET A 154 7.38 -5.64 -13.41
C MET A 154 6.80 -6.59 -14.46
N CYS A 155 7.11 -6.34 -15.74
CA CYS A 155 6.69 -7.18 -16.88
C CYS A 155 7.85 -7.89 -17.61
N ASP A 156 9.09 -7.49 -17.32
CA ASP A 156 10.31 -8.06 -17.91
C ASP A 156 10.72 -9.34 -17.15
N PRO A 157 10.76 -10.53 -17.80
CA PRO A 157 11.11 -11.79 -17.15
C PRO A 157 12.49 -11.78 -16.48
N GLU A 158 13.49 -11.13 -17.08
CA GLU A 158 14.85 -11.09 -16.51
C GLU A 158 14.87 -10.28 -15.22
N ARG A 159 14.19 -9.12 -15.22
CA ARG A 159 14.02 -8.29 -14.03
C ARG A 159 13.26 -9.01 -12.94
N ILE A 160 12.16 -9.69 -13.29
CA ILE A 160 11.37 -10.49 -12.34
C ILE A 160 12.24 -11.57 -11.70
N ALA A 161 13.01 -12.33 -12.51
CA ALA A 161 13.88 -13.38 -12.01
C ALA A 161 14.97 -12.84 -11.07
N LYS A 162 15.58 -11.70 -11.43
CA LYS A 162 16.57 -11.01 -10.58
C LYS A 162 15.95 -10.54 -9.27
N THR A 163 14.79 -9.89 -9.31
CA THR A 163 14.10 -9.43 -8.09
C THR A 163 13.72 -10.62 -7.20
N ARG A 164 13.29 -11.74 -7.78
CA ARG A 164 12.95 -12.96 -7.02
C ARG A 164 14.17 -13.55 -6.31
N SER A 165 15.37 -13.50 -6.90
CA SER A 165 16.59 -13.99 -6.22
C SER A 165 17.03 -13.07 -5.08
N GLN A 166 16.77 -11.76 -5.20
CA GLN A 166 17.07 -10.77 -4.17
C GLN A 166 16.06 -10.78 -3.01
N PHE A 167 14.79 -11.06 -3.30
CA PHE A 167 13.69 -11.06 -2.34
C PHE A 167 12.88 -12.38 -2.42
N PRO A 168 13.45 -13.51 -1.99
CA PRO A 168 12.85 -14.84 -2.18
C PRO A 168 11.54 -15.06 -1.39
N ALA A 169 11.29 -14.24 -0.36
CA ALA A 169 10.07 -14.29 0.46
C ALA A 169 8.96 -13.32 -0.03
N MET A 170 9.17 -12.61 -1.13
CA MET A 170 8.20 -11.67 -1.68
C MET A 170 6.96 -12.39 -2.21
N LEU A 171 5.80 -11.87 -1.83
CA LEU A 171 4.50 -12.35 -2.28
C LEU A 171 4.15 -11.88 -3.70
#